data_AF-A0A090YNY0-F1
#
_entry.id   AF-A0A090YNY0-F1
#
_cell.length_a   1.000
_cell.length_b   1.000
_cell.length_c   1.000
_cell.angle_alpha   90.00
_cell.angle_beta   90.00
_cell.angle_gamma   90.00
#
_symmetry.space_group_name_H-M   'P 1'
#
loop_
_entity.id
_entity.type
_entity.pdbx_description
1 polymer ?
#
loop_
_entity_poly.entity_id
_entity_poly.type
_entity_poly.pdbx_seq_one_letter_code
_entity_poly.pdbx_strand_id
1 'polypeptide(L)'
;MKRFFTRIVLAILLLTTYSNLYNDSSIVHAQPPYAKWGKLAVEKTKEQYPKAQIIDYLHIGRKPKTIHVTVEKFKLWLREDGKEYGVFVDVEFDTKTEKFLKINFQKTSR
;
A
#
# COMPACT_ATOMS: atom_id res chain seq x y z
N MET A 1 14.67 -16.20 55.54
CA MET A 1 14.84 -16.69 54.14
C MET A 1 13.53 -17.08 53.45
N LYS A 2 12.63 -17.88 54.06
CA LYS A 2 11.35 -18.28 53.42
C LYS A 2 10.49 -17.11 52.90
N ARG A 3 10.28 -16.05 53.71
CA ARG A 3 9.45 -14.87 53.35
C ARG A 3 10.02 -14.03 52.20
N PHE A 4 11.33 -14.09 51.98
CA PHE A 4 12.02 -13.39 50.89
C PHE A 4 11.83 -14.15 49.56
N PHE A 5 11.96 -15.48 49.62
CA PHE A 5 11.65 -16.38 48.51
C PHE A 5 10.18 -16.28 48.07
N THR A 6 9.24 -16.18 49.02
CA THR A 6 7.81 -16.04 48.70
C THR A 6 7.50 -14.75 47.91
N ARG A 7 8.20 -13.65 48.22
CA ARG A 7 8.01 -12.36 47.51
C ARG A 7 8.62 -12.37 46.11
N ILE A 8 9.73 -13.07 45.93
CA ILE A 8 10.38 -13.22 44.61
C ILE A 8 9.51 -14.07 43.68
N VAL A 9 8.93 -15.16 44.18
CA VAL A 9 8.01 -16.01 43.40
C VAL A 9 6.75 -15.25 43.00
N LEU A 10 6.20 -14.42 43.89
CA LEU A 10 5.02 -13.59 43.60
C LEU A 10 5.31 -12.51 42.53
N ALA A 11 6.50 -11.91 42.57
CA ALA A 11 6.93 -10.91 41.59
C ALA A 11 7.15 -11.52 40.18
N ILE A 12 7.68 -12.74 40.11
CA ILE A 12 7.88 -13.48 38.85
C ILE A 12 6.52 -13.89 38.24
N LEU A 13 5.56 -14.32 39.07
CA LEU A 13 4.20 -14.64 38.64
C LEU A 13 3.44 -13.42 38.09
N LEU A 14 3.71 -12.22 38.61
CA LEU A 14 3.15 -10.99 38.05
C LEU A 14 3.78 -10.65 36.70
N LEU A 15 5.10 -10.79 36.53
CA LEU A 15 5.78 -10.50 35.26
C LEU A 15 5.35 -11.40 34.09
N THR A 16 5.05 -12.68 34.33
CA THR A 16 4.67 -13.62 33.26
C THR A 16 3.25 -13.40 32.71
N THR A 17 2.39 -12.67 33.44
CA THR A 17 1.06 -12.28 32.96
C THR A 17 1.08 -11.05 32.05
N TYR A 18 2.12 -10.21 32.13
CA TYR A 18 2.27 -9.04 31.26
C TYR A 18 2.78 -9.37 29.86
N SER A 19 3.48 -10.50 29.66
CA SER A 19 4.10 -10.84 28.37
C SER A 19 3.16 -11.55 27.38
N ASN A 20 1.94 -11.91 27.77
CA ASN A 20 0.98 -12.61 26.91
C ASN A 20 -0.10 -11.71 26.28
N LEU A 21 0.01 -10.39 26.44
CA LEU A 21 -0.92 -9.40 25.87
C LEU A 21 -0.31 -8.64 24.68
N TYR A 22 0.34 -9.34 23.76
CA TYR A 22 0.67 -8.81 22.42
C TYR A 22 0.51 -9.90 21.36
N ASN A 23 -0.62 -10.62 21.39
CA ASN A 23 -1.14 -11.15 20.14
C ASN A 23 -1.86 -9.99 19.46
N ASP A 24 -1.10 -9.19 18.70
CA ASP A 24 -1.69 -8.31 17.70
C ASP A 24 -2.29 -9.23 16.62
N SER A 25 -3.51 -9.70 16.88
CA SER A 25 -4.38 -10.29 15.87
C SER A 25 -4.73 -9.16 14.92
N SER A 26 -3.78 -8.83 14.05
CA SER A 26 -4.00 -7.92 12.93
C SER A 26 -5.17 -8.50 12.14
N ILE A 27 -6.33 -7.86 12.29
CA ILE A 27 -7.48 -8.12 11.44
C ILE A 27 -6.97 -7.76 10.04
N VAL A 28 -6.63 -8.77 9.25
CA VAL A 28 -6.25 -8.60 7.85
C VAL A 28 -7.52 -8.15 7.15
N HIS A 29 -7.80 -6.86 7.20
CA HIS A 29 -8.78 -6.24 6.33
C HIS A 29 -8.34 -6.55 4.91
N ALA A 30 -9.14 -7.36 4.20
CA ALA A 30 -8.84 -7.74 2.83
C ALA A 30 -8.59 -6.45 2.03
N GLN A 31 -7.37 -6.29 1.52
CA GLN A 31 -7.04 -5.11 0.73
C GLN A 31 -7.93 -5.07 -0.51
N PRO A 32 -8.39 -3.89 -0.94
CA PRO A 32 -9.15 -3.78 -2.17
C PRO A 32 -8.40 -4.41 -3.35
N PRO A 33 -9.07 -5.10 -4.29
CA PRO A 33 -8.42 -5.76 -5.42
C PRO A 33 -7.57 -4.84 -6.32
N TYR A 34 -7.80 -3.53 -6.26
CA TYR A 34 -7.03 -2.52 -7.01
C TYR A 34 -5.72 -2.11 -6.31
N ALA A 35 -5.57 -2.38 -5.00
CA ALA A 35 -4.49 -1.83 -4.17
C ALA A 35 -3.11 -2.28 -4.64
N LYS A 36 -2.98 -3.53 -5.10
CA LYS A 36 -1.77 -4.08 -5.73
C LYS A 36 -1.31 -3.21 -6.91
N TRP A 37 -2.24 -2.82 -7.77
CA TRP A 37 -1.96 -2.01 -8.96
C TRP A 37 -1.72 -0.54 -8.61
N GLY A 38 -2.38 -0.02 -7.57
CA GLY A 38 -2.14 1.32 -7.05
C GLY A 38 -0.72 1.48 -6.50
N LYS A 39 -0.22 0.49 -5.76
CA LYS A 39 1.18 0.46 -5.29
C LYS A 39 2.16 0.49 -6.45
N LEU A 40 1.93 -0.36 -7.46
CA LEU A 40 2.77 -0.39 -8.68
C LEU A 40 2.73 0.96 -9.43
N ALA A 41 1.54 1.57 -9.56
CA ALA A 41 1.38 2.87 -10.20
C ALA A 41 2.21 3.96 -9.50
N VAL A 42 2.18 4.00 -8.16
CA VAL A 42 2.97 4.94 -7.36
C VAL A 42 4.47 4.70 -7.55
N GLU A 43 4.92 3.45 -7.43
CA GLU A 43 6.35 3.09 -7.59
C GLU A 43 6.88 3.49 -8.96
N LYS A 44 6.17 3.10 -10.04
CA LYS A 44 6.57 3.43 -11.40
C LYS A 44 6.47 4.92 -11.72
N THR A 45 5.56 5.64 -11.08
CA THR A 45 5.50 7.11 -11.22
C THR A 45 6.71 7.77 -10.56
N LYS A 46 7.18 7.28 -9.40
CA LYS A 46 8.42 7.79 -8.78
C LYS A 46 9.65 7.54 -9.66
N GLU A 47 9.72 6.36 -10.30
CA GLU A 47 10.78 6.05 -11.26
C GLU A 47 10.76 7.00 -12.47
N GLN A 48 9.56 7.28 -13.00
CA GLN A 48 9.37 8.14 -14.18
C GLN A 48 9.60 9.63 -13.88
N TYR A 49 9.27 10.09 -12.68
CA TYR A 49 9.38 11.49 -12.25
C TYR A 49 10.21 11.60 -10.96
N PRO A 50 11.53 11.34 -11.01
CA PRO A 50 12.38 11.23 -9.81
C PRO A 50 12.55 12.54 -9.03
N LYS A 51 12.27 13.68 -9.67
CA LYS A 51 12.33 15.02 -9.06
C LYS A 51 10.98 15.49 -8.49
N ALA A 52 9.90 14.78 -8.79
CA ALA A 52 8.56 15.15 -8.36
C ALA A 52 8.16 14.37 -7.10
N GLN A 53 7.47 15.04 -6.19
CA GLN A 53 6.80 14.43 -5.05
C GLN A 53 5.37 14.05 -5.42
N ILE A 54 4.97 12.81 -5.19
CA ILE A 54 3.55 12.41 -5.27
C ILE A 54 2.87 12.86 -3.97
N ILE A 55 1.91 13.78 -4.08
CA ILE A 55 1.22 14.36 -2.91
C ILE A 55 -0.18 13.79 -2.70
N ASP A 56 -0.79 13.22 -3.75
CA ASP A 56 -2.08 12.55 -3.65
C ASP A 56 -2.21 11.46 -4.74
N TYR A 57 -3.11 10.50 -4.52
CA TYR A 57 -3.46 9.49 -5.49
C TYR A 57 -4.96 9.17 -5.42
N LEU A 58 -5.57 9.01 -6.59
CA LEU A 58 -6.97 8.64 -6.74
C LEU A 58 -7.08 7.40 -7.62
N HIS A 59 -7.78 6.38 -7.14
CA HIS A 59 -8.22 5.28 -7.98
C HIS A 59 -9.47 5.71 -8.76
N ILE A 60 -9.38 5.69 -10.10
CA ILE A 60 -10.47 6.09 -10.99
C ILE A 60 -11.39 4.91 -11.26
N GLY A 61 -10.82 3.73 -11.47
CA GLY A 61 -11.59 2.52 -11.70
C GLY A 61 -10.89 1.50 -12.58
N ARG A 62 -11.58 0.37 -12.73
CA ARG A 62 -11.19 -0.79 -13.54
C ARG A 62 -11.98 -0.82 -14.84
N LYS A 63 -11.32 -1.12 -15.96
CA LYS A 63 -11.98 -1.38 -17.25
C LYS A 63 -11.37 -2.57 -17.99
N PRO A 64 -12.17 -3.44 -18.63
CA PRO A 64 -11.64 -4.41 -19.57
C PRO A 64 -11.16 -3.70 -20.83
N LYS A 65 -9.98 -4.04 -21.32
CA LYS A 65 -9.45 -3.58 -22.62
C LYS A 65 -9.67 -4.63 -23.71
N THR A 66 -9.50 -5.90 -23.36
CA THR A 66 -9.84 -7.07 -24.19
C THR A 66 -10.35 -8.20 -23.29
N ILE A 67 -10.66 -9.37 -23.86
CA ILE A 67 -11.06 -10.57 -23.10
C ILE A 67 -9.97 -11.02 -22.11
N HIS A 68 -8.70 -10.74 -22.42
CA HIS A 68 -7.55 -11.18 -21.62
C HIS A 68 -6.87 -10.04 -20.87
N VAL A 69 -7.16 -8.78 -21.17
CA VAL A 69 -6.44 -7.63 -20.58
C VAL A 69 -7.41 -6.72 -19.85
N THR A 70 -7.09 -6.44 -18.58
CA THR A 70 -7.78 -5.47 -17.74
C THR A 70 -6.87 -4.28 -17.47
N VAL A 71 -7.46 -3.10 -17.32
CA VAL A 71 -6.77 -1.84 -17.04
C VAL A 71 -7.29 -1.24 -15.74
N GLU A 72 -6.39 -1.00 -14.81
CA GLU A 72 -6.65 -0.21 -13.61
C GLU A 72 -6.16 1.22 -13.85
N LYS A 73 -7.04 2.21 -13.62
CA LYS A 73 -6.75 3.62 -13.86
C LYS A 73 -6.58 4.39 -12.55
N PHE A 74 -5.55 5.22 -12.51
CA PHE A 74 -5.27 6.11 -11.38
C PHE A 74 -5.03 7.54 -11.87
N LYS A 75 -5.34 8.55 -11.05
CA LYS A 75 -4.84 9.92 -11.19
C LYS A 75 -3.92 10.18 -10.00
N LEU A 76 -2.64 10.45 -10.27
CA LEU A 76 -1.68 10.84 -9.26
C LEU A 76 -1.46 12.34 -9.36
N TRP A 77 -1.34 13.00 -8.21
CA TRP A 77 -1.04 14.42 -8.12
C TRP A 77 0.41 14.61 -7.72
N LEU A 78 1.17 15.28 -8.58
CA LEU A 78 2.61 15.47 -8.42
C LEU A 78 2.90 16.94 -8.15
N ARG A 79 3.96 17.18 -7.37
CA ARG A 79 4.55 18.49 -7.12
C ARG A 79 6.03 18.46 -7.46
N GLU A 80 6.46 19.37 -8.32
CA GLU A 80 7.86 19.50 -8.78
C GLU A 80 8.19 20.99 -8.88
N ASP A 81 9.27 21.44 -8.24
CA ASP A 81 9.70 22.85 -8.21
C ASP A 81 8.57 23.84 -7.86
N GLY A 82 7.71 23.46 -6.91
CA GLY A 82 6.57 24.28 -6.46
C GLY A 82 5.37 24.29 -7.41
N LYS A 83 5.42 23.59 -8.56
CA LYS A 83 4.31 23.45 -9.50
C LYS A 83 3.63 22.11 -9.32
N GLU A 84 2.31 22.10 -9.43
CA GLU A 84 1.51 20.88 -9.33
C GLU A 84 0.88 20.49 -10.65
N TYR A 85 0.81 19.18 -10.90
CA TYR A 85 0.19 18.63 -12.09
C TYR A 85 -0.36 17.23 -11.84
N GLY A 86 -1.34 16.84 -12.63
CA GLY A 86 -1.87 15.48 -12.61
C GLY A 86 -1.11 14.56 -13.56
N VAL A 87 -1.07 13.28 -13.21
CA VAL A 87 -0.62 12.20 -14.11
C VAL A 87 -1.66 11.09 -14.06
N PHE A 88 -2.26 10.79 -15.20
CA PHE A 88 -3.04 9.57 -15.36
C PHE A 88 -2.10 8.38 -15.53
N VAL A 89 -2.35 7.32 -14.78
CA VAL A 89 -1.57 6.09 -14.80
C VAL A 89 -2.50 4.93 -15.13
N ASP A 90 -2.30 4.33 -16.29
CA ASP A 90 -3.05 3.17 -16.76
C ASP A 90 -2.16 1.93 -16.59
N VAL A 91 -2.56 1.01 -15.71
CA VAL A 91 -1.87 -0.25 -15.45
C VAL A 91 -2.61 -1.38 -16.14
N GLU A 92 -2.00 -1.96 -17.17
CA GLU A 92 -2.53 -3.09 -17.92
C GLU A 92 -1.98 -4.41 -17.36
N PHE A 93 -2.87 -5.35 -17.12
CA PHE A 93 -2.52 -6.68 -16.60
C PHE A 93 -3.38 -7.78 -17.23
N ASP A 94 -2.85 -8.99 -17.23
CA ASP A 94 -3.58 -10.18 -17.69
C ASP A 94 -4.70 -10.51 -16.70
N THR A 95 -5.92 -10.64 -17.21
CA THR A 95 -7.16 -10.74 -16.41
C THR A 95 -7.24 -12.06 -15.66
N LYS A 96 -6.63 -13.13 -16.16
CA LYS A 96 -6.68 -14.47 -15.54
C LYS A 96 -5.54 -14.70 -14.57
N THR A 97 -4.34 -14.28 -14.95
CA THR A 97 -3.10 -14.55 -14.22
C THR A 97 -2.66 -13.40 -13.32
N GLU A 98 -3.31 -12.24 -13.44
CA GLU A 98 -2.94 -11.00 -12.76
C GLU A 98 -1.47 -10.61 -12.91
N LYS A 99 -0.89 -10.96 -14.07
CA LYS A 99 0.47 -10.60 -14.43
C LYS A 99 0.49 -9.21 -15.02
N PHE A 100 1.41 -8.39 -14.54
CA PHE A 100 1.68 -7.08 -15.13
C PHE A 100 2.05 -7.22 -16.60
N LEU A 101 1.49 -6.37 -17.46
CA LEU A 101 1.79 -6.33 -18.89
C LEU A 101 2.44 -5.01 -19.28
N LYS A 102 1.80 -3.89 -18.96
CA LYS A 102 2.23 -2.56 -19.38
C LYS A 102 1.75 -1.49 -18.42
N ILE A 103 2.47 -0.38 -18.35
CA ILE A 103 2.01 0.85 -17.72
C ILE A 103 2.14 2.01 -18.70
N ASN A 104 1.17 2.93 -18.68
CA ASN A 104 1.21 4.15 -19.48
C ASN A 104 0.99 5.37 -18.59
N PHE A 105 1.70 6.45 -18.88
CA PHE A 105 1.63 7.72 -18.17
C PHE A 105 1.12 8.81 -19.09
N GLN A 106 0.18 9.62 -18.62
CA GLN A 106 -0.28 10.81 -19.33
C GLN A 106 -0.31 11.99 -18.38
N LYS A 107 0.66 12.90 -18.55
CA LYS A 107 0.70 14.17 -17.83
C LYS A 107 -0.48 15.05 -18.27
N THR A 108 -1.11 15.71 -17.30
CA THR A 108 -2.23 16.61 -17.52
C THR A 108 -2.06 17.87 -16.65
N SER A 109 -2.62 18.99 -17.09
CA SER A 109 -2.83 20.13 -16.19
C SER A 109 -3.80 19.73 -15.07
N ARG A 110 -3.80 20.47 -13.96
CA ARG A 110 -4.67 20.20 -12.79
C ARG A 110 -6.09 19.77 -13.20
#